data_AF-A0A519UWG5-F1
#
_entry.id   AF-A0A519UWG5-F1
#
_cell.length_a   1.000
_cell.length_b   1.000
_cell.length_c   1.000
_cell.angle_alpha   90.00
_cell.angle_beta   90.00
_cell.angle_gamma   90.00
#
_symmetry.space_group_name_H-M   'P 1'
#
loop_
_entity.id
_entity.type
_entity.pdbx_description
1 polymer ?
#
loop_
_entity_poly.entity_id
_entity_poly.type
_entity_poly.pdbx_seq_one_letter_code
_entity_poly.pdbx_strand_id
1 'polypeptide(L)'
;DLPENLISSDLYGKRSEAFEKIQNLVANTTKFLFVIPEYNGSFPGVLKTFIDACAFPESFYEKKAALVGISSGKYGNIRGVEHFNGVCAYLHLHVMPLRIHISSIKTELDENENLFKEDTVKFTNEQMEKFISY
;
A
#
# COMPACT_ATOMS: atom_id res chain seq x y z
N ASP A 1 -0.96 -9.58 -10.68
CA ASP A 1 -1.67 -8.37 -11.15
C ASP A 1 -3.16 -8.44 -10.83
N LEU A 2 -3.81 -7.28 -10.82
CA LEU A 2 -5.27 -7.20 -10.66
C LEU A 2 -5.96 -7.60 -11.97
N PRO A 3 -7.11 -8.28 -11.93
CA PRO A 3 -7.87 -8.60 -13.14
C PRO A 3 -8.27 -7.34 -13.91
N GLU A 4 -8.19 -7.35 -15.24
CA GLU A 4 -8.58 -6.20 -16.08
C GLU A 4 -10.05 -5.80 -15.90
N ASN A 5 -10.90 -6.78 -15.59
CA ASN A 5 -12.33 -6.62 -15.34
C ASN A 5 -12.68 -6.34 -13.86
N LEU A 6 -11.71 -6.04 -13.00
CA LEU A 6 -11.93 -5.81 -11.56
C LEU A 6 -13.09 -4.84 -11.29
N ILE A 7 -13.14 -3.72 -12.03
CA ILE A 7 -14.19 -2.70 -11.86
C ILE A 7 -15.56 -3.22 -12.31
N SER A 8 -15.62 -4.03 -13.35
CA SER A 8 -16.88 -4.45 -13.98
C SER A 8 -17.47 -5.74 -13.42
N SER A 9 -16.66 -6.64 -12.85
CA SER A 9 -17.12 -7.91 -12.27
C SER A 9 -16.96 -8.01 -10.76
N ASP A 10 -15.83 -7.55 -10.23
CA ASP A 10 -15.39 -7.97 -8.89
C ASP A 10 -15.83 -7.01 -7.78
N LEU A 11 -16.31 -5.84 -8.16
CA LEU A 11 -17.05 -4.94 -7.28
C LEU A 11 -18.50 -5.45 -7.12
N TYR A 12 -18.98 -5.55 -5.87
CA TYR A 12 -20.40 -5.82 -5.53
C TYR A 12 -20.94 -7.22 -5.90
N GLY A 13 -20.22 -8.28 -5.55
CA GLY A 13 -20.82 -9.60 -5.31
C GLY A 13 -20.71 -10.65 -6.43
N LYS A 14 -19.97 -10.40 -7.52
CA LYS A 14 -19.67 -11.40 -8.56
C LYS A 14 -18.17 -11.54 -8.81
N ARG A 15 -17.44 -11.99 -7.78
CA ARG A 15 -15.99 -12.18 -7.86
C ARG A 15 -15.61 -13.18 -8.95
N SER A 16 -14.67 -12.79 -9.79
CA SER A 16 -13.96 -13.66 -10.73
C SER A 16 -13.08 -14.66 -9.98
N GLU A 17 -12.84 -15.83 -10.57
CA GLU A 17 -11.88 -16.81 -10.02
C GLU A 17 -10.47 -16.21 -9.87
N ALA A 18 -10.12 -15.25 -10.73
CA ALA A 18 -8.84 -14.55 -10.67
C ALA A 18 -8.75 -13.68 -9.40
N PHE A 19 -9.82 -12.92 -9.09
CA PHE A 19 -9.85 -12.10 -7.88
C PHE A 19 -10.01 -12.93 -6.60
N GLU A 20 -10.69 -14.07 -6.65
CA GLU A 20 -10.86 -14.94 -5.48
C GLU A 20 -9.51 -15.40 -4.90
N LYS A 21 -8.52 -15.68 -5.74
CA LYS A 21 -7.15 -15.98 -5.29
C LYS A 21 -6.53 -14.82 -4.52
N ILE A 22 -6.75 -13.59 -4.99
CA ILE A 22 -6.26 -12.37 -4.34
C ILE A 22 -7.01 -12.15 -3.02
N GLN A 23 -8.33 -12.29 -3.03
CA GLN A 23 -9.16 -12.20 -1.83
C GLN A 23 -8.70 -13.17 -0.75
N ASN A 24 -8.41 -14.42 -1.10
CA ASN A 24 -7.93 -15.42 -0.16
C ASN A 24 -6.54 -15.07 0.39
N LEU A 25 -5.64 -14.53 -0.45
CA LEU A 25 -4.34 -14.04 0.01
C LEU A 25 -4.51 -12.90 1.02
N VAL A 26 -5.37 -11.93 0.72
CA VAL A 26 -5.65 -10.78 1.60
C VAL A 26 -6.28 -11.26 2.93
N ALA A 27 -7.26 -12.16 2.87
CA ALA A 27 -7.91 -12.73 4.04
C ALA A 27 -6.92 -13.46 4.97
N ASN A 28 -5.97 -14.21 4.42
CA ASN A 28 -4.96 -14.94 5.18
C ASN A 28 -3.75 -14.08 5.60
N THR A 29 -3.60 -12.87 5.05
CA THR A 29 -2.51 -11.96 5.41
C THR A 29 -2.78 -11.29 6.75
N THR A 30 -1.75 -11.10 7.58
CA THR A 30 -1.84 -10.43 8.89
C THR A 30 -1.18 -9.06 8.94
N LYS A 31 -0.25 -8.80 8.00
CA LYS A 31 0.57 -7.59 7.90
C LYS A 31 0.64 -7.12 6.45
N PHE A 32 0.36 -5.86 6.18
CA PHE A 32 0.41 -5.26 4.85
C PHE A 32 1.46 -4.15 4.76
N LEU A 33 2.33 -4.21 3.76
CA LEU A 33 3.18 -3.08 3.38
C LEU A 33 2.58 -2.42 2.13
N PHE A 34 2.17 -1.17 2.25
CA PHE A 34 1.65 -0.40 1.11
C PHE A 34 2.71 0.58 0.62
N VAL A 35 3.16 0.41 -0.62
CA VAL A 35 4.01 1.37 -1.33
C VAL A 35 3.15 2.14 -2.32
N ILE A 36 2.97 3.44 -2.07
CA ILE A 36 1.89 4.24 -2.64
C ILE A 36 2.48 5.38 -3.47
N PRO A 37 2.39 5.35 -4.80
CA PRO A 37 2.79 6.48 -5.64
C PRO A 37 1.81 7.65 -5.54
N GLU A 38 2.29 8.88 -5.76
CA GLU A 38 1.44 10.09 -5.78
C GLU A 38 0.79 10.31 -7.15
N TYR A 39 -0.54 10.23 -7.23
CA TYR A 39 -1.32 10.61 -8.41
C TYR A 39 -2.13 11.87 -8.10
N ASN A 40 -1.81 12.98 -8.77
CA ASN A 40 -2.49 14.27 -8.64
C ASN A 40 -2.66 14.73 -7.17
N GLY A 41 -1.66 14.50 -6.33
CA GLY A 41 -1.66 14.91 -4.92
C GLY A 41 -2.43 13.98 -3.96
N SER A 42 -2.76 12.76 -4.39
CA SER A 42 -3.37 11.72 -3.56
C SER A 42 -2.79 10.33 -3.86
N PHE A 43 -3.31 9.29 -3.19
CA PHE A 43 -3.05 7.90 -3.54
C PHE A 43 -3.79 7.50 -4.84
N PRO A 44 -3.34 6.46 -5.57
CA PRO A 44 -3.94 6.07 -6.84
C PRO A 44 -5.35 5.50 -6.70
N GLY A 45 -6.27 5.84 -7.61
CA GLY A 45 -7.64 5.31 -7.60
C GLY A 45 -7.73 3.78 -7.67
N VAL A 46 -6.76 3.13 -8.34
CA VAL A 46 -6.68 1.66 -8.42
C VAL A 46 -6.48 1.02 -7.04
N LEU A 47 -5.75 1.69 -6.12
CA LEU A 47 -5.59 1.20 -4.75
C LEU A 47 -6.93 1.17 -4.03
N LYS A 48 -7.73 2.24 -4.13
CA LYS A 48 -9.07 2.25 -3.52
C LYS A 48 -10.01 1.23 -4.17
N THR A 49 -9.93 1.08 -5.49
CA THR A 49 -10.72 0.08 -6.22
C THR A 49 -10.40 -1.33 -5.71
N PHE A 50 -9.12 -1.64 -5.50
CA PHE A 50 -8.69 -2.91 -4.92
C PHE A 50 -9.26 -3.11 -3.50
N ILE A 51 -9.14 -2.09 -2.65
CA ILE A 51 -9.69 -2.12 -1.29
C ILE A 51 -11.21 -2.33 -1.30
N ASP A 52 -11.93 -1.69 -2.22
CA ASP A 52 -13.40 -1.81 -2.33
C ASP A 52 -13.87 -3.17 -2.84
N ALA A 53 -13.05 -3.85 -3.63
CA ALA A 53 -13.33 -5.22 -4.07
C ALA A 53 -13.14 -6.27 -2.96
N CYS A 54 -12.30 -5.95 -1.96
CA CYS A 54 -11.98 -6.86 -0.86
C CYS A 54 -13.18 -7.04 0.10
N ALA A 55 -13.33 -8.25 0.65
CA ALA A 55 -14.38 -8.57 1.61
C ALA A 55 -14.25 -7.77 2.92
N PHE A 56 -15.33 -7.17 3.39
CA PHE A 56 -15.39 -6.56 4.72
C PHE A 56 -16.19 -7.47 5.69
N PRO A 57 -15.72 -7.70 6.94
CA PRO A 57 -14.51 -7.17 7.56
C PRO A 57 -13.23 -8.03 7.33
N GLU A 58 -13.39 -9.26 6.83
CA GLU A 58 -12.36 -10.31 6.80
C GLU A 58 -11.00 -9.89 6.22
N SER A 59 -10.99 -8.98 5.25
CA SER A 59 -9.77 -8.61 4.54
C SER A 59 -8.76 -7.86 5.40
N PHE A 60 -9.21 -6.94 6.26
CA PHE A 60 -8.33 -5.92 6.86
C PHE A 60 -8.52 -5.69 8.37
N TYR A 61 -9.62 -6.16 8.95
CA TYR A 61 -9.99 -5.85 10.33
C TYR A 61 -8.95 -6.37 11.35
N GLU A 62 -8.48 -5.49 12.24
CA GLU A 62 -7.47 -5.73 13.29
C GLU A 62 -6.09 -6.20 12.78
N LYS A 63 -5.81 -6.08 11.48
CA LYS A 63 -4.52 -6.42 10.88
C LYS A 63 -3.56 -5.23 10.93
N LYS A 64 -2.27 -5.47 10.71
CA LYS A 64 -1.25 -4.40 10.75
C LYS A 64 -0.94 -3.86 9.36
N ALA A 65 -0.56 -2.58 9.29
CA ALA A 65 -0.07 -1.97 8.05
C ALA A 65 1.17 -1.09 8.28
N ALA A 66 2.10 -1.08 7.32
CA ALA A 66 3.13 -0.07 7.16
C ALA A 66 2.89 0.68 5.85
N LEU A 67 3.07 2.00 5.87
CA LEU A 67 2.81 2.88 4.74
C LEU A 67 4.11 3.53 4.25
N VAL A 68 4.32 3.47 2.94
CA VAL A 68 5.44 4.12 2.24
C VAL A 68 4.86 4.96 1.10
N GLY A 69 5.10 6.25 1.12
CA GLY A 69 4.76 7.14 0.00
C GLY A 69 5.96 7.31 -0.93
N ILE A 70 5.73 7.26 -2.24
CA ILE A 70 6.76 7.55 -3.24
C ILE A 70 6.26 8.59 -4.25
N SER A 71 7.14 9.48 -4.70
CA SER A 71 6.81 10.34 -5.85
C SER A 71 8.07 10.77 -6.60
N SER A 72 7.89 11.19 -7.86
CA SER A 72 8.94 11.89 -8.61
C SER A 72 9.14 13.33 -8.15
N GLY A 73 8.22 13.85 -7.32
CA GLY A 73 8.28 15.19 -6.74
C GLY A 73 8.98 15.21 -5.38
N LYS A 74 9.01 16.39 -4.77
CA LYS A 74 9.77 16.66 -3.54
C LYS A 74 9.16 16.06 -2.27
N TYR A 75 7.89 15.65 -2.28
CA TYR A 75 7.15 15.35 -1.05
C TYR A 75 6.87 13.87 -0.78
N GLY A 76 7.29 12.96 -1.65
CA GLY A 76 7.17 11.52 -1.42
C GLY A 76 5.74 11.07 -1.08
N ASN A 77 4.73 11.63 -1.75
CA ASN A 77 3.32 11.32 -1.55
C ASN A 77 2.77 11.52 -0.13
N ILE A 78 3.28 12.49 0.63
CA ILE A 78 2.81 12.72 2.02
C ILE A 78 1.28 12.87 2.13
N ARG A 79 0.66 13.60 1.20
CA ARG A 79 -0.79 13.82 1.19
C ARG A 79 -1.58 12.54 0.86
N GLY A 80 -1.14 11.79 -0.16
CA GLY A 80 -1.80 10.55 -0.53
C GLY A 80 -1.71 9.48 0.55
N VAL A 81 -0.58 9.39 1.26
CA VAL A 81 -0.45 8.51 2.42
C VAL A 81 -1.42 8.91 3.53
N GLU A 82 -1.55 10.19 3.86
CA GLU A 82 -2.50 10.64 4.88
C GLU A 82 -3.97 10.44 4.47
N HIS A 83 -4.31 10.66 3.19
CA HIS A 83 -5.64 10.31 2.68
C HIS A 83 -5.91 8.79 2.84
N PHE A 84 -4.94 7.95 2.52
CA PHE A 84 -5.07 6.49 2.64
C PHE A 84 -5.12 6.04 4.11
N ASN A 85 -4.42 6.73 5.00
CA ASN A 85 -4.47 6.46 6.44
C ASN A 85 -5.90 6.57 7.01
N GLY A 86 -6.72 7.50 6.48
CA GLY A 86 -8.15 7.57 6.81
C GLY A 86 -8.94 6.32 6.39
N VAL A 87 -8.62 5.75 5.23
CA VAL A 87 -9.21 4.47 4.76
C VAL A 87 -8.77 3.31 5.66
N CYS A 88 -7.48 3.24 6.01
CA CYS A 88 -6.97 2.25 6.94
C CYS A 88 -7.69 2.31 8.30
N ALA A 89 -7.89 3.52 8.84
CA ALA A 89 -8.59 3.72 10.10
C ALA A 89 -10.04 3.20 10.04
N TYR A 90 -10.77 3.48 8.96
CA TYR A 90 -12.12 2.95 8.75
C TYR A 90 -12.15 1.41 8.72
N LEU A 91 -11.12 0.78 8.12
CA LEU A 91 -11.01 -0.67 7.99
C LEU A 91 -10.45 -1.37 9.23
N HIS A 92 -10.18 -0.65 10.32
CA HIS A 92 -9.51 -1.17 11.52
C HIS A 92 -8.10 -1.74 11.24
N LEU A 93 -7.38 -1.19 10.26
CA LEU A 93 -5.96 -1.46 10.09
C LEU A 93 -5.15 -0.68 11.13
N HIS A 94 -4.33 -1.39 11.88
CA HIS A 94 -3.36 -0.82 12.80
C HIS A 94 -2.13 -0.36 12.01
N VAL A 95 -2.11 0.92 11.68
CA VAL A 95 -1.02 1.53 10.93
C VAL A 95 0.17 1.82 11.86
N MET A 96 1.34 1.30 11.51
CA MET A 96 2.61 1.63 12.13
C MET A 96 2.85 3.15 12.08
N PRO A 97 3.16 3.81 13.21
CA PRO A 97 3.40 5.26 13.23
C PRO A 97 4.59 5.70 12.37
N LEU A 98 5.61 4.84 12.21
CA LEU A 98 6.76 5.10 11.34
C LEU A 98 6.35 4.96 9.87
N ARG A 99 6.19 6.08 9.19
CA ARG A 99 5.90 6.19 7.75
C ARG A 99 7.14 6.68 7.00
N ILE A 100 7.37 6.13 5.82
CA ILE A 100 8.49 6.53 4.95
C ILE A 100 7.95 7.30 3.75
N HIS A 101 8.61 8.39 3.40
CA HIS A 101 8.29 9.21 2.23
C HIS A 101 9.53 9.37 1.37
N ILE A 102 9.55 8.69 0.22
CA ILE A 102 10.68 8.71 -0.71
C ILE A 102 10.38 9.72 -1.81
N SER A 103 11.02 10.88 -1.70
CA SER A 103 10.97 11.94 -2.71
C SER A 103 11.88 11.63 -3.89
N SER A 104 11.60 12.23 -5.05
CA SER A 104 12.45 12.12 -6.24
C SER A 104 12.84 10.67 -6.58
N ILE A 105 11.94 9.70 -6.43
CA ILE A 105 12.23 8.24 -6.39
C ILE A 105 13.21 7.73 -7.47
N LYS A 106 13.21 8.33 -8.66
CA LYS A 106 14.13 7.99 -9.75
C LYS A 106 15.61 8.22 -9.41
N THR A 107 15.93 9.11 -8.47
CA THR A 107 17.31 9.38 -8.02
C THR A 107 17.74 8.50 -6.85
N GLU A 108 16.81 7.73 -6.29
CA GLU A 108 17.01 6.83 -5.16
C GLU A 108 17.32 5.40 -5.61
N LEU A 109 17.01 5.09 -6.87
CA LEU A 109 17.23 3.80 -7.51
C LEU A 109 18.50 3.83 -8.38
N ASP A 110 19.30 2.77 -8.31
CA ASP A 110 20.46 2.57 -9.18
C ASP A 110 20.04 1.96 -10.55
N GLU A 111 21.03 1.65 -11.39
CA GLU A 111 20.83 1.03 -12.71
C GLU A 111 20.20 -0.37 -12.67
N ASN A 112 20.22 -1.03 -11.51
CA ASN A 112 19.63 -2.34 -11.26
C ASN A 112 18.31 -2.23 -10.47
N GLU A 113 17.73 -1.03 -10.37
CA GLU A 113 16.52 -0.73 -9.62
C GLU A 113 16.62 -0.98 -8.09
N ASN A 114 17.83 -0.93 -7.53
CA ASN A 114 18.03 -1.04 -6.08
C ASN A 114 18.09 0.33 -5.41
N LEU A 115 17.56 0.42 -4.19
CA LEU A 115 17.80 1.57 -3.32
C LEU A 115 19.27 1.60 -2.92
N PHE A 116 19.95 2.71 -3.19
CA PHE A 116 21.40 2.82 -2.94
C PHE A 116 21.82 4.04 -2.11
N LYS A 117 20.95 5.04 -1.97
CA LYS A 117 21.23 6.20 -1.12
C LYS A 117 21.20 5.79 0.35
N GLU A 118 22.24 6.17 1.08
CA GLU A 118 22.47 5.74 2.47
C GLU A 118 21.26 5.98 3.37
N ASP A 119 20.71 7.20 3.37
CA ASP A 119 19.55 7.54 4.21
C ASP A 119 18.31 6.72 3.83
N THR A 120 18.04 6.58 2.53
CA THR A 120 16.87 5.83 2.04
C THR A 120 16.97 4.36 2.46
N VAL A 121 18.12 3.72 2.26
CA VAL A 121 18.37 2.33 2.68
C VAL A 121 18.27 2.19 4.20
N LYS A 122 18.85 3.12 4.95
CA LYS A 122 18.81 3.11 6.42
C LYS A 122 17.37 3.15 6.94
N PHE A 123 16.56 4.09 6.50
CA PHE A 123 15.22 4.27 7.04
C PHE A 123 14.21 3.24 6.53
N THR A 124 14.35 2.72 5.31
CA THR A 124 13.52 1.60 4.85
C THR A 124 13.86 0.32 5.62
N ASN A 125 15.15 0.05 5.89
CA ASN A 125 15.55 -1.07 6.76
C ASN A 125 14.99 -0.91 8.17
N GLU A 126 15.08 0.28 8.77
CA GLU A 126 14.49 0.55 10.09
C GLU A 126 12.98 0.25 10.11
N GLN A 127 12.23 0.71 9.10
CA GLN A 127 10.80 0.44 9.01
C GLN A 127 10.53 -1.06 8.86
N MET A 128 11.29 -1.76 8.00
CA MET A 128 11.13 -3.20 7.80
C MET A 128 11.39 -4.00 9.08
N GLU A 129 12.49 -3.73 9.79
CA GLU A 129 12.83 -4.40 11.05
C GLU A 129 11.76 -4.18 12.11
N LYS A 130 11.30 -2.94 12.25
CA LYS A 130 10.21 -2.60 13.17
C LYS A 130 8.91 -3.30 12.75
N PHE A 131 8.60 -3.37 11.46
CA PHE A 131 7.34 -3.93 10.97
C PHE A 131 7.28 -5.45 11.10
N ILE A 132 8.43 -6.13 10.94
CA ILE A 132 8.56 -7.55 11.25
C ILE A 132 8.16 -7.80 12.72
N SER A 133 8.61 -6.95 13.63
CA SER A 133 8.37 -7.05 15.08
C SER A 133 7.02 -6.52 15.56
N TYR A 134 6.26 -5.83 14.70
CA TYR A 134 5.04 -5.08 15.02
C TYR A 134 3.77 -5.94 15.17
#